data_AF-A0A7C7LC51-F1
#
_entry.id   AF-A0A7C7LC51-F1
#
_cell.length_a   1.000
_cell.length_b   1.000
_cell.length_c   1.000
_cell.angle_alpha   90.00
_cell.angle_beta   90.00
_cell.angle_gamma   90.00
#
_symmetry.space_group_name_H-M   'P 1'
#
loop_
_entity.id
_entity.type
_entity.pdbx_description
1 polymer ?
#
loop_
_entity_poly.entity_id
_entity_poly.type
_entity_poly.pdbx_seq_one_letter_code
_entity_poly.pdbx_strand_id
1 'polypeptide(L)' 'GRDNTDALKAWRTATASELDLPSERLMHRRQLEEIAHALPQSSEELNRVVQLNDWQREQFEASLLSTLESLPQP' A
#
# COMPACT_ATOMS: atom_id res chain seq x y z
N GLY A 1 -13.27 -1.07 2.77
CA GLY A 1 -13.99 -2.20 3.42
C GLY A 1 -13.03 -3.31 3.82
N ARG A 2 -13.51 -4.37 4.48
CA ARG A 2 -12.70 -5.56 4.87
C ARG A 2 -11.93 -6.13 3.67
N ASP A 3 -12.58 -6.12 2.51
CA ASP A 3 -12.04 -6.63 1.24
C ASP A 3 -10.82 -5.82 0.76
N ASN A 4 -10.83 -4.49 0.92
CA ASN A 4 -9.71 -3.62 0.54
C ASN A 4 -8.47 -3.90 1.39
N THR A 5 -8.65 -4.13 2.69
CA THR A 5 -7.54 -4.49 3.58
C THR A 5 -6.94 -5.85 3.20
N ASP A 6 -7.77 -6.82 2.82
CA ASP A 6 -7.28 -8.14 2.42
C ASP A 6 -6.56 -8.10 1.06
N ALA A 7 -7.06 -7.30 0.11
CA ALA A 7 -6.35 -7.03 -1.14
C ALA A 7 -4.98 -6.37 -0.92
N LEU A 8 -4.89 -5.38 -0.03
CA LEU A 8 -3.62 -4.73 0.32
C LEU A 8 -2.65 -5.65 1.07
N LYS A 9 -3.14 -6.59 1.87
CA LYS A 9 -2.27 -7.63 2.47
C LYS A 9 -1.68 -8.53 1.39
N ALA A 10 -2.49 -8.95 0.40
CA ALA A 10 -2.03 -9.78 -0.70
C ALA A 10 -0.98 -9.03 -1.55
N TRP A 11 -1.24 -7.76 -1.88
CA TRP A 11 -0.25 -6.89 -2.53
C TRP A 11 1.06 -6.83 -1.75
N ARG A 12 1.01 -6.54 -0.44
CA ARG A 12 2.21 -6.47 0.40
C ARG A 12 3.01 -7.76 0.36
N THR A 13 2.35 -8.92 0.43
CA THR A 13 3.03 -10.21 0.38
C THR A 13 3.70 -10.45 -0.97
N ALA A 14 3.03 -10.12 -2.08
CA ALA A 14 3.61 -10.23 -3.41
C ALA A 14 4.82 -9.31 -3.59
N THR A 15 4.68 -8.01 -3.29
CA THR A 15 5.77 -7.03 -3.45
C THR A 15 6.94 -7.30 -2.51
N ALA A 16 6.67 -7.75 -1.27
CA ALA A 16 7.74 -8.14 -0.35
C ALA A 16 8.54 -9.35 -0.87
N SER A 17 7.87 -10.32 -1.50
CA SER A 17 8.53 -11.44 -2.16
C SER A 17 9.35 -11.02 -3.38
N GLU A 18 8.85 -10.07 -4.18
CA GLU A 18 9.57 -9.54 -5.35
C GLU A 18 10.84 -8.79 -4.96
N LEU A 19 10.80 -8.06 -3.84
CA LEU A 19 11.91 -7.27 -3.33
C LEU A 19 12.87 -8.09 -2.44
N ASP A 20 12.59 -9.37 -2.19
CA ASP A 20 13.31 -10.23 -1.23
C ASP A 20 13.39 -9.60 0.18
N LEU A 21 12.25 -9.07 0.65
CA LEU A 21 12.13 -8.40 1.93
C LEU A 21 11.06 -9.04 2.83
N PRO A 22 11.22 -8.99 4.16
CA PRO A 22 10.13 -9.28 5.07
C PRO A 22 8.97 -8.29 4.85
N SER A 23 7.73 -8.80 4.82
CA SER A 23 6.55 -7.96 4.62
C SER A 23 6.42 -6.84 5.67
N GLU A 24 6.87 -7.08 6.91
CA GLU A 24 6.89 -6.09 8.00
C GLU A 24 7.85 -4.93 7.73
N ARG A 25 8.89 -5.16 6.93
CA ARG A 25 9.84 -4.12 6.50
C ARG A 25 9.26 -3.28 5.37
N LEU A 26 8.41 -3.87 4.54
CA LEU A 26 7.75 -3.14 3.45
C LEU A 26 6.71 -2.17 4.00
N MET A 27 5.75 -2.68 4.77
CA MET A 27 4.69 -1.87 5.37
C MET A 27 4.02 -2.57 6.57
N HIS A 28 3.81 -1.82 7.64
CA HIS A 28 3.13 -2.33 8.82
C HIS A 28 1.63 -2.51 8.60
N ARG A 29 1.04 -3.45 9.33
CA ARG A 29 -0.40 -3.75 9.27
C ARG A 29 -1.28 -2.51 9.47
N ARG A 30 -0.92 -1.63 10.41
CA ARG A 30 -1.66 -0.40 10.69
C ARG A 30 -1.70 0.54 9.47
N GLN A 31 -0.58 0.70 8.78
CA GLN A 31 -0.49 1.56 7.59
C GLN A 31 -1.38 1.00 6.46
N LEU A 32 -1.39 -0.32 6.25
CA LEU A 32 -2.30 -0.94 5.28
C LEU A 32 -3.78 -0.69 5.62
N GLU A 33 -4.14 -0.69 6.90
CA GLU A 33 -5.51 -0.42 7.33
C GLU A 33 -5.89 1.06 7.13
N GLU A 34 -4.99 1.99 7.43
CA GLU A 34 -5.16 3.42 7.19
C GLU A 34 -5.35 3.69 5.68
N ILE A 35 -4.53 3.07 4.83
CA ILE A 35 -4.63 3.18 3.37
C ILE A 35 -5.93 2.54 2.86
N ALA A 36 -6.30 1.35 3.35
CA ALA A 36 -7.54 0.68 2.95
C ALA A 36 -8.81 1.48 3.29
N HIS A 37 -8.73 2.32 4.32
CA HIS A 37 -9.81 3.20 4.75
C HIS A 37 -9.84 4.51 3.94
N ALA A 38 -8.68 5.12 3.70
CA ALA A 38 -8.57 6.38 2.98
C ALA A 38 -8.64 6.24 1.44
N LEU A 39 -8.21 5.09 0.90
CA LEU A 39 -8.13 4.75 -0.52
C LEU A 39 -7.52 5.88 -1.38
N PRO A 40 -6.30 6.33 -1.06
CA PRO A 40 -5.67 7.44 -1.77
C PRO A 40 -5.48 7.10 -3.25
N GLN A 41 -5.83 8.04 -4.12
CA GLN A 41 -5.77 7.91 -5.59
C GLN A 41 -4.58 8.67 -6.19
N SER A 42 -3.75 9.28 -5.35
CA SER A 42 -2.57 10.04 -5.78
C SER A 42 -1.43 9.93 -4.77
N SER A 43 -0.19 10.18 -5.21
CA SER A 43 0.98 10.29 -4.32
C SER A 43 0.78 11.33 -3.21
N GLU A 44 0.06 12.42 -3.50
CA GLU A 44 -0.19 13.48 -2.52
C GLU A 44 -1.15 13.00 -1.43
N GLU A 45 -2.24 12.32 -1.81
CA GLU A 45 -3.15 11.69 -0.86
C GLU A 45 -2.48 10.56 -0.08
N LEU A 46 -1.67 9.73 -0.75
CA LEU A 46 -0.94 8.64 -0.11
C LEU A 46 0.01 9.18 0.95
N ASN A 47 0.77 10.25 0.65
CA ASN A 47 1.66 10.90 1.61
C ASN A 47 0.93 11.53 2.81
N ARG A 48 -0.35 11.92 2.66
CA ARG A 48 -1.18 12.38 3.79
C ARG A 48 -1.59 11.25 4.72
N VAL A 49 -1.71 10.03 4.20
CA VAL A 49 -2.10 8.83 4.95
C VAL A 49 -0.89 8.16 5.56
N VAL A 50 0.15 7.92 4.76
CA VAL A 50 1.40 7.27 5.17
C VAL A 50 2.59 8.01 4.59
N GLN A 51 3.52 8.39 5.44
CA GLN A 51 4.78 8.96 4.97
C GLN A 51 5.73 7.83 4.58
N LEU A 52 5.84 7.61 3.27
CA LEU A 52 6.88 6.75 2.71
C LEU A 52 8.24 7.48 2.78
N ASN A 53 9.33 6.74 2.93
CA ASN A 53 10.67 7.26 2.68
C ASN A 53 11.00 7.21 1.17
N ASP A 54 12.12 7.81 0.77
CA ASP A 54 12.46 7.95 -0.65
C ASP A 54 12.66 6.59 -1.33
N TRP A 55 13.33 5.65 -0.66
CA TRP A 55 13.50 4.29 -1.17
C TRP A 55 12.14 3.58 -1.33
N GLN A 56 11.23 3.70 -0.37
CA GLN A 56 9.88 3.10 -0.45
C GLN A 56 9.07 3.67 -1.62
N ARG A 57 9.16 4.99 -1.85
CA ARG A 57 8.52 5.64 -3.00
C ARG A 57 9.04 5.08 -4.31
N GLU A 58 10.36 5.04 -4.45
CA GLU A 58 11.01 4.53 -5.66
C GLU A 58 10.68 3.05 -5.94
N GLN A 59 10.57 2.22 -4.89
CA GLN A 59 10.39 0.78 -5.08
C GLN A 59 8.94 0.34 -5.26
N PHE A 60 7.97 0.93 -4.56
CA PHE A 60 6.62 0.35 -4.53
C PHE A 60 5.45 1.35 -4.50
N GLU A 61 5.68 2.67 -4.48
CA GLU A 61 4.57 3.63 -4.50
C GLU A 61 3.70 3.46 -5.75
N ALA A 62 4.32 3.31 -6.93
CA ALA A 62 3.59 3.14 -8.17
C ALA A 62 2.71 1.87 -8.18
N SER A 63 3.24 0.75 -7.68
CA SER A 63 2.47 -0.51 -7.63
C SER A 63 1.35 -0.46 -6.58
N LEU A 64 1.58 0.26 -5.47
CA LEU A 64 0.56 0.50 -4.46
C LEU A 64 -0.59 1.33 -5.01
N LEU A 65 -0.29 2.46 -5.66
CA LEU A 65 -1.31 3.32 -6.26
C LEU A 65 -2.11 2.57 -7.33
N SER A 66 -1.45 1.82 -8.20
CA SER A 66 -2.12 0.99 -9.21
C SER A 66 -3.03 -0.08 -8.57
N THR A 67 -2.60 -0.68 -7.46
CA THR A 67 -3.44 -1.61 -6.70
C THR A 67 -4.67 -0.90 -6.15
N LEU A 68 -4.51 0.29 -5.57
CA LEU A 68 -5.60 1.08 -4.99
C LEU A 68 -6.63 1.53 -6.02
N GLU A 69 -6.21 1.90 -7.23
CA GLU A 69 -7.10 2.25 -8.35
C GLU A 69 -7.97 1.07 -8.78
N SER A 70 -7.51 -0.17 -8.58
CA SER A 70 -8.27 -1.38 -8.93
C SER A 70 -9.30 -1.79 -7.87
N LEU A 71 -9.25 -1.19 -6.68
CA LEU A 71 -10.16 -1.54 -5.58
C LEU A 71 -11.51 -0.86 -5.75
N PRO A 72 -12.61 -1.53 -5.36
CA PRO A 72 -13.93 -0.91 -5.35
C PRO A 72 -13.93 0.28 -4.38
N GLN A 73 -14.34 1.44 -4.88
CA GLN A 73 -14.55 2.63 -4.07
C GLN A 73 -15.74 2.38 -3.10
N PRO A 74 -15.66 2.91 -1.87
CA PRO A 74 -16.66 2.71 -0.83
C PRO A 74 -17.97 3.44 -1.13
#